data_AF-A0A933YAW7-F1
#
_entry.id   AF-A0A933YAW7-F1
#
_cell.length_a   1.000
_cell.length_b   1.000
_cell.length_c   1.000
_cell.angle_alpha   90.00
_cell.angle_beta   90.00
_cell.angle_gamma   90.00
#
_symmetry.space_group_name_H-M   'P 1'
#
loop_
_entity.id
_entity.type
_entity.pdbx_description
1 polymer ?
#
loop_
_entity_poly.entity_id
_entity_poly.type
_entity_poly.pdbx_seq_one_letter_code
_entity_poly.pdbx_strand_id
1 'polypeptide(L)'
;TVGSPVTTEQEAQQITSYVSMFLVFPMVLAMPAMQNPDATWIRVLSFFPLFTPAFMVLRIPIQMPATWEILSTIGILLVSSVGMMWVAGKIFRTAILVYGKRPTLPELWRWVRAA
;
A
#
# COMPACT_ATOMS: atom_id res chain seq x y z
N THR A 1 15.78 -4.09 -28.98
CA THR A 1 14.72 -3.10 -29.31
C THR A 1 13.41 -3.81 -29.67
N VAL A 2 12.95 -4.73 -28.82
CA VAL A 2 11.73 -5.53 -29.05
C VAL A 2 10.73 -5.19 -27.95
N GLY A 3 9.75 -4.36 -28.32
CA GLY A 3 8.36 -4.40 -27.83
C GLY A 3 8.12 -4.46 -26.33
N SER A 4 8.54 -3.42 -25.58
CA SER A 4 7.97 -3.12 -24.26
C SER A 4 6.46 -2.85 -24.43
N PRO A 5 5.54 -3.64 -23.85
CA PRO A 5 4.12 -3.36 -23.92
C PRO A 5 3.71 -2.30 -22.88
N VAL A 6 4.50 -1.25 -22.73
CA VAL A 6 4.11 0.00 -22.06
C VAL A 6 5.04 1.11 -22.49
N THR A 7 4.50 2.12 -23.18
CA THR A 7 4.91 3.54 -23.06
C THR A 7 4.09 4.40 -24.03
N THR A 8 2.94 4.89 -23.58
CA THR A 8 2.94 6.34 -23.42
C THR A 8 3.68 6.56 -22.10
N GLU A 9 4.86 7.19 -22.11
CA GLU A 9 5.57 7.58 -20.88
C GLU A 9 4.59 8.24 -19.89
N GLN A 10 3.63 8.97 -20.44
CA GLN A 10 2.50 9.60 -19.77
C GLN A 10 1.65 8.64 -18.90
N GLU A 11 1.38 7.40 -19.30
CA GLU A 11 0.60 6.44 -18.49
C GLU A 11 1.42 5.84 -17.35
N ALA A 12 2.69 5.52 -17.62
CA ALA A 12 3.63 5.10 -16.58
C ALA A 12 3.85 6.23 -15.55
N GLN A 13 3.92 7.47 -16.03
CA GLN A 13 3.98 8.67 -15.21
C GLN A 13 2.72 8.84 -14.35
N GLN A 14 1.53 8.56 -14.89
CA GLN A 14 0.27 8.62 -14.12
C GLN A 14 0.23 7.59 -13.00
N ILE A 15 0.52 6.31 -13.29
CA ILE A 15 0.56 5.26 -12.27
C ILE A 15 1.60 5.60 -11.19
N THR A 16 2.80 6.03 -11.61
CA THR A 16 3.87 6.45 -10.69
C THR A 16 3.44 7.67 -9.86
N SER A 17 2.74 8.63 -10.46
CA SER A 17 2.22 9.81 -9.76
C SER A 17 1.23 9.41 -8.68
N TYR A 18 0.27 8.53 -8.97
CA TYR A 18 -0.67 8.05 -7.95
C TYR A 18 0.04 7.33 -6.81
N VAL A 19 1.01 6.44 -7.10
CA VAL A 19 1.80 5.74 -6.07
C VAL A 19 2.61 6.74 -5.22
N SER A 20 3.24 7.73 -5.84
CA SER A 20 4.00 8.75 -5.13
C SER A 20 3.12 9.59 -4.19
N MET A 21 1.86 9.86 -4.58
CA MET A 21 0.92 10.58 -3.72
C MET A 21 0.63 9.82 -2.42
N PHE A 22 0.50 8.49 -2.47
CA PHE A 22 0.38 7.67 -1.27
C PHE A 22 1.63 7.77 -0.37
N LEU A 23 2.83 7.80 -0.94
CA LEU A 23 4.08 7.93 -0.17
C LEU A 23 4.24 9.28 0.52
N VAL A 24 3.79 10.37 -0.13
CA VAL A 24 3.89 11.74 0.40
C VAL A 24 2.79 12.03 1.43
N PHE A 25 1.65 11.35 1.35
CA PHE A 25 0.51 11.53 2.25
C PHE A 25 0.86 11.59 3.76
N PRO A 26 1.59 10.63 4.34
CA PRO A 26 1.96 10.70 5.76
C PRO A 26 2.91 11.85 6.09
N MET A 27 3.73 12.32 5.13
CA MET A 27 4.62 13.46 5.35
C MET A 27 3.82 14.76 5.50
N VAL A 28 2.78 14.95 4.68
CA VAL A 28 1.90 16.13 4.76
C VAL A 28 1.14 16.15 6.08
N LEU A 29 0.72 14.96 6.55
CA LEU A 29 -0.01 14.81 7.80
C LEU A 29 0.90 14.70 9.04
N ALA A 30 2.22 14.84 8.90
CA ALA A 30 3.14 14.69 10.01
C ALA A 30 2.89 15.73 11.11
N MET A 31 2.76 17.00 10.76
CA MET A 31 2.51 18.09 11.71
C MET A 31 1.22 17.88 12.53
N PRO A 32 0.03 17.68 11.93
CA PRO A 32 -1.18 17.42 12.69
C PRO A 32 -1.12 16.09 13.45
N ALA A 33 -0.39 15.09 12.94
CA ALA A 33 -0.14 13.84 13.64
C ALA A 33 0.70 14.02 14.91
N MET A 34 1.67 14.93 14.89
CA MET A 34 2.49 15.24 16.07
C MET A 34 1.76 16.08 17.11
N GLN A 35 0.86 16.97 16.67
CA GLN A 35 0.09 17.83 17.57
C GLN A 35 -0.94 17.05 18.38
N ASN A 36 -1.64 16.09 17.75
CA ASN A 36 -2.67 15.29 18.39
C ASN A 36 -2.54 13.80 18.01
N PRO A 37 -1.46 13.11 18.42
CA PRO A 37 -1.15 11.73 17.98
C PRO A 37 -2.23 10.70 18.28
N ASP A 38 -3.15 11.04 19.18
CA ASP A 38 -4.24 10.19 19.63
C ASP A 38 -5.59 10.49 18.98
N ALA A 39 -5.65 11.42 18.02
CA ALA A 39 -6.88 11.65 17.30
C ALA A 39 -7.31 10.37 16.55
N THR A 40 -8.62 10.09 16.56
CA THR A 40 -9.20 8.85 15.99
C THR A 40 -8.75 8.60 14.55
N TRP A 41 -8.63 9.64 13.73
CA TRP A 41 -8.20 9.53 12.35
C TRP A 41 -6.71 9.12 12.21
N ILE A 42 -5.82 9.59 13.09
CA ILE A 42 -4.40 9.17 13.12
C ILE A 42 -4.29 7.72 13.59
N ARG A 43 -5.10 7.34 14.60
CA ARG A 43 -5.15 5.94 15.07
C ARG A 43 -5.57 5.02 13.93
N VAL A 44 -6.67 5.33 13.22
CA VAL A 44 -7.15 4.53 12.08
C VAL A 44 -6.10 4.45 10.96
N LEU A 45 -5.48 5.57 10.58
CA LEU A 45 -4.43 5.58 9.55
C LEU A 45 -3.20 4.77 9.95
N SER A 46 -2.89 4.67 11.25
CA SER A 46 -1.80 3.84 11.76
C SER A 46 -2.05 2.34 11.57
N PHE A 47 -3.30 1.90 11.39
CA PHE A 47 -3.63 0.51 11.06
C PHE A 47 -3.57 0.20 9.57
N PHE A 48 -3.44 1.22 8.70
CA PHE A 48 -3.30 0.98 7.27
C PHE A 48 -1.84 0.58 6.94
N PRO A 49 -1.56 -0.63 6.43
CA PRO A 49 -0.21 -1.22 6.39
C PRO A 49 0.87 -0.31 5.74
N LEU A 50 0.49 0.38 4.67
CA LEU A 50 1.38 1.28 3.92
C LEU A 50 1.73 2.56 4.70
N PHE A 51 0.87 2.96 5.63
CA PHE A 51 1.03 4.16 6.45
C PHE A 51 1.43 3.85 7.89
N THR A 52 1.22 2.61 8.35
CA THR A 52 1.56 2.12 9.68
C THR A 52 2.96 2.55 10.15
N PRO A 53 4.06 2.26 9.43
CA PRO A 53 5.39 2.63 9.90
C PRO A 53 5.56 4.14 10.02
N ALA A 54 5.04 4.92 9.08
CA ALA A 54 5.18 6.38 9.09
C ALA A 54 4.46 6.99 10.30
N PHE A 55 3.21 6.62 10.56
CA PHE A 55 2.46 7.16 11.71
C PHE A 55 2.94 6.59 13.04
N MET A 56 3.37 5.32 13.12
CA MET A 56 3.89 4.76 14.37
C MET A 56 5.23 5.39 14.78
N VAL A 57 6.11 5.69 13.83
CA VAL A 57 7.36 6.44 14.10
C VAL A 57 7.07 7.85 14.62
N LEU A 58 5.98 8.48 14.19
CA LEU A 58 5.55 9.78 14.71
C LEU A 58 4.87 9.69 16.08
N ARG A 59 4.06 8.66 16.32
CA ARG A 59 3.30 8.50 17.58
C ARG A 59 4.15 8.03 18.75
N ILE A 60 4.91 6.93 18.58
CA ILE A 60 5.67 6.27 19.66
C ILE A 60 6.53 7.24 20.50
N PRO A 61 7.34 8.15 19.92
CA PRO A 61 8.20 9.02 20.72
C PRO A 61 7.44 10.16 21.43
N ILE A 62 6.27 10.55 20.93
CA ILE A 62 5.47 11.65 21.48
C ILE A 62 4.52 11.13 22.55
N GLN A 63 3.76 10.10 22.21
CA GLN A 63 2.81 9.47 23.09
C GLN A 63 2.77 7.98 22.77
N MET A 64 3.30 7.17 23.69
CA MET A 64 3.38 5.73 23.48
C MET A 64 1.97 5.12 23.37
N PRO A 65 1.61 4.54 22.21
CA PRO A 65 0.34 3.84 22.07
C PRO A 65 0.27 2.64 23.03
N ALA A 66 -0.95 2.20 23.35
CA ALA A 66 -1.11 1.01 24.18
C ALA A 66 -0.44 -0.21 23.50
N THR A 67 0.14 -1.11 24.30
CA THR A 67 0.89 -2.26 23.78
C THR A 67 0.07 -3.12 22.81
N TRP A 68 -1.24 -3.24 23.04
CA TRP A 68 -2.14 -3.96 22.14
C TRP A 68 -2.29 -3.28 20.78
N GLU A 69 -2.26 -1.94 20.69
CA GLU A 69 -2.32 -1.21 19.42
C GLU A 69 -1.06 -1.53 18.59
N ILE A 70 0.11 -1.52 19.22
CA ILE A 70 1.39 -1.81 18.56
C ILE A 70 1.44 -3.25 18.07
N LEU A 71 1.03 -4.22 18.90
CA LEU A 71 0.98 -5.63 18.50
C LEU A 71 -0.03 -5.86 17.36
N SER A 72 -1.17 -5.17 17.41
CA SER A 72 -2.20 -5.27 16.38
C SER A 72 -1.70 -4.71 15.04
N THR A 73 -1.03 -3.55 15.03
CA THR A 73 -0.49 -3.00 13.79
C THR A 73 0.64 -3.83 13.21
N ILE A 74 1.52 -4.41 14.05
CA ILE A 74 2.54 -5.37 13.60
C ILE A 74 1.87 -6.60 12.97
N GLY A 75 0.85 -7.16 13.61
CA GLY A 75 0.09 -8.28 13.09
C GLY A 75 -0.55 -7.96 11.73
N ILE A 76 -1.22 -6.81 11.62
CA ILE A 76 -1.83 -6.37 10.36
C ILE A 76 -0.78 -6.13 9.28
N LEU A 77 0.37 -5.54 9.62
CA LEU A 77 1.46 -5.30 8.69
C LEU A 77 2.00 -6.62 8.13
N LEU A 78 2.21 -7.63 8.98
CA LEU A 78 2.67 -8.96 8.57
C LEU A 78 1.64 -9.66 7.67
N VAL A 79 0.38 -9.71 8.12
CA VAL A 79 -0.72 -10.34 7.36
C VAL A 79 -0.90 -9.67 6.01
N SER A 80 -0.86 -8.33 5.97
CA SER A 80 -1.01 -7.56 4.73
C SER A 80 0.18 -7.75 3.81
N SER A 81 1.40 -7.81 4.34
CA SER A 81 2.61 -8.07 3.54
C SER A 81 2.57 -9.46 2.89
N VAL A 82 2.23 -10.49 3.66
CA VAL A 82 2.07 -11.87 3.15
C VAL A 82 0.92 -11.95 2.15
N GLY A 83 -0.22 -11.32 2.46
CA GLY A 83 -1.37 -11.24 1.56
C GLY A 83 -1.02 -10.56 0.24
N MET A 84 -0.31 -9.43 0.27
CA MET A 84 0.13 -8.71 -0.92
C MET A 84 1.10 -9.56 -1.76
N MET A 85 2.06 -10.24 -1.12
CA MET A 85 2.98 -11.15 -1.80
C MET A 85 2.25 -12.32 -2.46
N TRP A 86 1.26 -12.90 -1.78
CA TRP A 86 0.43 -13.99 -2.34
C TRP A 86 -0.39 -13.52 -3.54
N VAL A 87 -1.05 -12.36 -3.43
CA VAL A 87 -1.82 -11.75 -4.53
C VAL A 87 -0.90 -11.43 -5.71
N ALA A 88 0.25 -10.78 -5.44
CA ALA A 88 1.23 -10.46 -6.48
C ALA A 88 1.73 -11.72 -7.19
N GLY A 89 2.04 -12.79 -6.45
CA GLY A 89 2.42 -14.08 -7.01
C GLY A 89 1.33 -14.70 -7.89
N LYS A 90 0.07 -14.66 -7.47
CA LYS A 90 -1.08 -15.12 -8.28
C LYS A 90 -1.26 -14.31 -9.55
N ILE A 91 -1.14 -12.99 -9.46
CA ILE A 91 -1.21 -12.09 -10.61
C ILE A 91 -0.06 -12.39 -11.58
N PHE A 92 1.18 -12.52 -11.10
CA PHE A 92 2.34 -12.85 -11.94
C PHE A 92 2.15 -14.19 -12.68
N ARG A 93 1.66 -15.22 -11.97
CA ARG A 93 1.37 -16.54 -12.58
C ARG A 93 0.28 -16.46 -13.65
N THR A 94 -0.70 -15.58 -13.50
CA THR A 94 -1.76 -15.43 -14.52
C THR A 94 -1.33 -14.50 -15.66
N ALA A 95 -0.57 -13.46 -15.35
CA ALA A 95 -0.06 -12.48 -16.32
C ALA A 95 0.90 -13.11 -17.32
N ILE A 96 1.72 -14.10 -16.94
CA ILE A 96 2.64 -14.78 -17.87
C ILE A 96 1.91 -15.60 -18.95
N LEU A 97 0.67 -16.03 -18.69
CA LEU A 97 -0.17 -16.77 -19.65
C LEU A 97 -0.92 -15.82 -20.60
N VAL A 98 -1.01 -14.53 -20.28
CA VAL A 98 -1.71 -13.53 -21.09
C VAL A 98 -0.70 -12.76 -21.93
N TYR A 99 -0.42 -13.28 -23.14
CA TYR A 99 0.36 -12.55 -24.13
C TYR A 99 -0.47 -11.40 -24.73
N GLY A 100 -0.02 -10.16 -24.49
CA GLY A 100 -0.36 -9.00 -25.34
C GLY A 100 -1.60 -8.18 -24.99
N LYS A 101 -2.38 -8.53 -23.95
CA LYS A 101 -3.46 -7.67 -23.43
C LYS A 101 -3.15 -7.18 -22.02
N ARG A 102 -3.26 -5.88 -21.79
CA ARG A 102 -3.13 -5.27 -20.45
C ARG A 102 -4.38 -5.59 -19.63
N PRO A 103 -4.26 -6.28 -18.49
CA PRO A 103 -5.42 -6.55 -17.66
C PRO A 103 -5.93 -5.29 -16.98
N THR A 104 -7.23 -5.09 -17.06
CA THR A 104 -7.94 -4.05 -16.32
C THR A 104 -8.13 -4.46 -14.85
N LEU A 105 -8.32 -3.50 -13.93
CA LEU A 105 -8.57 -3.78 -12.50
C LEU A 105 -9.65 -4.86 -12.24
N PRO A 106 -10.78 -4.90 -12.99
CA PRO A 106 -11.78 -5.96 -12.84
C PRO A 106 -11.27 -7.34 -13.28
N GLU A 107 -10.43 -7.40 -14.32
CA GLU A 107 -9.83 -8.65 -14.81
C GLU A 107 -8.78 -9.17 -13.84
N LEU A 108 -7.95 -8.29 -13.26
CA LEU A 108 -7.01 -8.63 -12.19
C LEU A 108 -7.73 -9.27 -11.00
N TRP A 109 -8.85 -8.67 -10.56
CA TRP A 109 -9.65 -9.22 -9.46
C TRP A 109 -10.27 -10.57 -9.81
N ARG A 110 -10.72 -10.74 -11.07
CA ARG A 110 -11.22 -12.03 -11.57
C ARG A 110 -10.13 -13.09 -11.58
N TRP A 111 -8.89 -12.74 -11.94
CA TRP A 111 -7.76 -13.66 -11.95
C TRP A 111 -7.34 -14.08 -10.55
N VAL A 112 -7.31 -13.15 -9.59
CA VAL A 112 -7.06 -13.46 -8.17
C VAL A 112 -8.10 -14.44 -7.61
N ARG A 113 -9.35 -14.38 -8.10
CA ARG A 113 -10.46 -15.25 -7.69
C ARG A 113 -10.52 -16.59 -8.46
N ALA A 114 -10.09 -16.63 -9.72
CA ALA A 114 -10.15 -17.81 -10.57
C ALA A 114 -8.97 -18.79 -10.36
N ALA A 115 -7.85 -18.29 -9.85
CA ALA A 115 -6.73 -19.09 -9.33
C ALA A 115 -6.93 -19.43 -7.86
#